data_AF-A0A084ILA1-F1
#
_entry.id   AF-A0A084ILA1-F1
#
_cell.length_a   1.000
_cell.length_b   1.000
_cell.length_c   1.000
_cell.angle_alpha   90.00
_cell.angle_beta   90.00
_cell.angle_gamma   90.00
#
_symmetry.space_group_name_H-M   'P 1'
#
loop_
_entity.id
_entity.type
_entity.pdbx_description
1 polymer ?
#
loop_
_entity_poly.entity_id
_entity_poly.type
_entity_poly.pdbx_seq_one_letter_code
_entity_poly.pdbx_strand_id
1 'polypeptide(L)'
;MIHALLVVAHGSRRAESNDEVRALTDRVRESAGDRFAAIDCAFLELAPPSIPDGLERLIERGATHVTVLPYFLAAGRHVAEDIPAEVEQTRTMHPNVTIEIAPYLGTSEAMPGLLLETAGTPG
;
A
#
# COMPACT_ATOMS: atom_id res chain seq x y z
N MET A 1 -2.58 -20.41 2.03
CA MET A 1 -3.18 -19.13 1.58
C MET A 1 -2.02 -18.18 1.34
N ILE A 2 -1.91 -17.59 0.16
CA ILE A 2 -0.85 -16.62 -0.13
C ILE A 2 -1.44 -15.24 0.16
N HIS A 3 -0.96 -14.63 1.25
CA HIS A 3 -1.40 -13.31 1.72
C HIS A 3 -0.37 -12.26 1.28
N ALA A 4 -0.79 -11.29 0.48
CA ALA A 4 0.03 -10.20 -0.02
C ALA A 4 -0.35 -8.83 0.55
N LEU A 5 0.59 -7.90 0.51
CA LEU A 5 0.41 -6.49 0.88
C LEU A 5 0.65 -5.58 -0.33
N LEU A 6 -0.28 -4.68 -0.61
CA LEU A 6 -0.10 -3.58 -1.55
C LEU A 6 -0.05 -2.25 -0.80
N VAL A 7 1.09 -1.57 -0.82
CA VAL A 7 1.26 -0.23 -0.25
C VAL A 7 0.83 0.81 -1.30
N VAL A 8 -0.21 1.59 -1.00
CA VAL A 8 -0.75 2.57 -1.94
C VAL A 8 -0.38 3.98 -1.50
N ALA A 9 0.43 4.67 -2.30
CA ALA A 9 0.76 6.08 -2.11
C ALA A 9 0.00 6.97 -3.12
N HIS A 10 -0.01 8.29 -2.90
CA HIS A 10 -0.63 9.20 -3.87
C HIS A 10 0.09 9.18 -5.23
N GLY A 11 1.43 9.14 -5.20
CA GLY A 11 2.28 9.35 -6.36
C GLY A 11 2.56 10.84 -6.62
N SER A 12 3.68 11.10 -7.29
CA SER A 12 4.25 12.42 -7.48
C SER A 12 4.80 12.57 -8.89
N ARG A 13 4.81 13.81 -9.41
CA ARG A 13 5.53 14.13 -10.64
C ARG A 13 7.06 14.08 -10.46
N ARG A 14 7.53 14.15 -9.21
CA ARG A 14 8.95 14.01 -8.87
C ARG A 14 9.27 12.52 -8.74
N ALA A 15 10.13 12.01 -9.62
CA ALA A 15 10.57 10.62 -9.59
C ALA A 15 11.15 10.22 -8.22
N GLU A 16 11.99 11.08 -7.64
CA GLU A 16 12.63 10.90 -6.33
C GLU A 16 11.61 10.54 -5.22
N SER A 17 10.48 11.25 -5.16
CA SER A 17 9.43 10.99 -4.15
C SER A 17 8.77 9.62 -4.33
N ASN A 18 8.64 9.16 -5.59
CA ASN A 18 8.10 7.83 -5.86
C ASN A 18 9.14 6.75 -5.52
N ASP A 19 10.43 7.04 -5.75
CA ASP A 19 11.53 6.13 -5.44
C ASP A 19 11.72 5.94 -3.93
N GLU A 20 11.47 6.97 -3.13
CA GLU A 20 11.40 6.85 -1.67
C GLU A 20 10.31 5.88 -1.22
N VAL A 21 9.12 5.91 -1.84
CA VAL A 21 8.04 4.95 -1.56
C VAL A 21 8.45 3.53 -1.94
N ARG A 22 9.07 3.35 -3.12
CA ARG A 22 9.57 2.03 -3.56
C ARG A 22 10.62 1.49 -2.60
N ALA A 23 11.59 2.31 -2.23
CA ALA A 23 12.64 1.93 -1.28
C ALA A 23 12.07 1.60 0.10
N LEU A 24 11.06 2.34 0.57
CA LEU A 24 10.35 2.01 1.80
C LEU A 24 9.64 0.65 1.69
N THR A 25 8.93 0.40 0.59
CA THR A 25 8.27 -0.89 0.34
C THR A 25 9.25 -2.05 0.29
N ASP A 26 10.44 -1.86 -0.28
CA ASP A 26 11.51 -2.85 -0.29
C ASP A 26 11.99 -3.17 1.14
N ARG A 27 12.22 -2.15 1.97
CA ARG A 27 12.56 -2.32 3.39
C ARG A 27 11.45 -3.01 4.19
N VAL A 28 10.19 -2.71 3.88
CA VAL A 28 9.03 -3.39 4.48
C VAL A 28 9.04 -4.86 4.07
N ARG A 29 9.34 -5.19 2.81
CA ARG A 29 9.47 -6.57 2.33
C ARG A 29 10.56 -7.34 3.08
N GLU A 30 11.73 -6.73 3.28
CA GLU A 30 12.83 -7.33 4.05
C GLU A 30 12.46 -7.55 5.52
N SER A 31 11.64 -6.66 6.10
CA SER A 31 11.24 -6.70 7.50
C SER A 31 9.96 -7.51 7.77
N ALA A 32 9.25 -7.94 6.72
CA ALA A 32 7.94 -8.56 6.85
C ALA A 32 8.00 -9.96 7.46
N GLY A 33 9.10 -10.70 7.25
CA GLY A 33 9.19 -12.11 7.59
C GLY A 33 8.07 -12.90 6.91
N ASP A 34 7.45 -13.84 7.63
CA ASP A 34 6.38 -14.69 7.09
C ASP A 34 4.98 -14.05 7.15
N ARG A 35 4.87 -12.77 7.53
CA ARG A 35 3.58 -12.07 7.67
C ARG A 35 2.87 -11.88 6.32
N PHE A 36 3.64 -11.61 5.28
CA PHE A 36 3.14 -11.44 3.91
C PHE A 36 4.08 -12.18 2.95
N ALA A 37 3.49 -13.00 2.08
CA ALA A 37 4.23 -13.77 1.09
C ALA A 37 4.71 -12.92 -0.10
N ALA A 38 4.05 -11.80 -0.36
CA ALA A 38 4.44 -10.83 -1.39
C ALA A 38 4.08 -9.42 -0.95
N ILE A 39 4.95 -8.46 -1.26
CA ILE A 39 4.73 -7.03 -0.97
C ILE A 39 5.12 -6.22 -2.21
N ASP A 40 4.25 -5.32 -2.63
CA ASP A 40 4.51 -4.34 -3.70
C ASP A 40 3.92 -2.98 -3.34
N CYS A 41 4.25 -1.96 -4.14
CA CYS A 41 3.64 -0.63 -4.04
C CYS A 41 2.89 -0.27 -5.33
N ALA A 42 1.87 0.56 -5.18
CA ALA A 42 1.17 1.20 -6.27
C ALA A 42 0.91 2.68 -5.93
N PHE A 43 0.56 3.44 -6.96
CA PHE A 43 0.27 4.85 -6.84
C PHE A 43 -1.12 5.14 -7.36
N LEU A 44 -1.84 6.01 -6.66
CA LEU A 44 -3.18 6.44 -7.04
C LEU A 44 -3.14 7.25 -8.34
N GLU A 45 -2.17 8.16 -8.46
CA GLU A 45 -1.99 9.02 -9.63
C GLU A 45 -0.50 9.30 -9.89
N LEU A 46 -0.20 9.93 -11.03
CA LEU A 46 1.10 10.56 -11.35
C LEU A 46 2.33 9.64 -11.48
N ALA A 47 2.24 8.38 -11.07
CA ALA A 47 3.32 7.41 -11.15
C ALA A 47 2.81 5.99 -11.40
N PRO A 48 3.58 5.13 -12.09
CA PRO A 48 3.30 3.70 -12.17
C PRO A 48 3.98 2.93 -11.03
N PRO A 49 3.47 1.73 -10.67
CA PRO A 49 2.27 1.09 -11.22
C PRO A 49 0.98 1.67 -10.61
N SER A 50 -0.13 1.58 -11.36
CA SER A 50 -1.46 1.92 -10.84
C SER A 50 -1.93 0.92 -9.78
N ILE A 51 -2.97 1.24 -9.02
CA ILE A 51 -3.55 0.32 -8.02
C ILE A 51 -4.01 -1.00 -8.67
N PRO A 52 -4.77 -0.99 -9.79
CA PRO A 52 -5.11 -2.23 -10.50
C PRO A 52 -3.88 -3.00 -10.95
N ASP A 53 -2.88 -2.36 -11.56
CA ASP A 53 -1.66 -3.03 -12.02
C ASP A 53 -0.89 -3.69 -10.85
N GLY A 54 -0.85 -3.02 -9.70
CA GLY A 54 -0.22 -3.55 -8.49
C GLY A 54 -0.95 -4.76 -7.93
N LEU A 55 -2.29 -4.72 -7.92
CA LEU A 55 -3.11 -5.86 -7.49
C LEU A 55 -2.96 -7.05 -8.45
N GLU A 56 -3.06 -6.82 -9.76
CA GLU A 56 -2.88 -7.86 -10.79
C GLU A 56 -1.53 -8.56 -10.63
N ARG A 57 -0.44 -7.81 -10.46
CA ARG A 57 0.90 -8.37 -10.23
C ARG A 57 0.97 -9.29 -9.00
N LEU A 58 0.27 -8.95 -7.92
CA LEU A 58 0.23 -9.78 -6.72
C LEU A 58 -0.62 -11.04 -6.95
N ILE A 59 -1.73 -10.91 -7.66
CA ILE A 59 -2.62 -12.03 -8.02
C ILE A 59 -1.93 -13.01 -8.97
N GLU A 60 -1.20 -12.52 -9.98
CA GLU A 60 -0.38 -13.33 -10.90
C GLU A 60 0.71 -14.11 -10.17
N ARG A 61 1.21 -13.61 -9.04
CA ARG A 61 2.14 -14.30 -8.13
C ARG A 61 1.45 -15.32 -7.22
N GLY A 62 0.15 -15.54 -7.40
CA GLY A 62 -0.64 -16.54 -6.68
C GLY A 62 -1.32 -16.01 -5.41
N ALA A 63 -1.35 -14.70 -5.17
CA ALA A 63 -2.03 -14.15 -4.01
C ALA A 63 -3.54 -14.49 -4.05
N THR A 64 -4.01 -15.14 -2.99
CA THR A 64 -5.44 -15.46 -2.78
C THR A 64 -6.08 -14.48 -1.81
N HIS A 65 -5.27 -13.71 -1.09
CA HIS A 65 -5.69 -12.64 -0.19
C HIS A 65 -4.73 -11.46 -0.34
N VAL A 66 -5.24 -10.24 -0.53
CA VAL A 66 -4.44 -9.02 -0.68
C VAL A 66 -4.96 -7.94 0.28
N THR A 67 -4.08 -7.46 1.16
CA THR A 67 -4.36 -6.26 1.96
C THR A 67 -3.83 -5.04 1.23
N VAL A 68 -4.70 -4.06 1.00
CA VAL A 68 -4.36 -2.74 0.45
C VAL A 68 -4.18 -1.79 1.62
N LEU A 69 -2.97 -1.24 1.78
CA LEU A 69 -2.64 -0.29 2.82
C LEU A 69 -2.48 1.12 2.22
N PRO A 70 -3.41 2.06 2.52
CA PRO A 70 -3.22 3.45 2.14
C PRO A 70 -2.07 4.09 2.95
N TYR A 71 -0.95 4.36 2.28
CA TYR A 71 0.20 5.11 2.80
C TYR A 71 -0.07 6.62 2.76
N PHE A 72 -1.04 7.05 3.56
CA PHE A 72 -1.49 8.44 3.69
C PHE A 72 -1.54 8.83 5.17
N LEU A 73 -1.13 10.06 5.48
CA LEU A 73 -1.15 10.58 6.87
C LEU A 73 -2.47 11.23 7.27
N ALA A 74 -3.31 11.58 6.29
CA ALA A 74 -4.63 12.16 6.53
C ALA A 74 -5.65 11.57 5.57
N ALA A 75 -6.89 11.40 6.04
CA ALA A 75 -8.01 11.06 5.17
C ALA A 75 -8.41 12.28 4.34
N GLY A 76 -8.07 12.25 3.05
CA GLY A 76 -8.69 13.09 2.03
C GLY A 76 -9.66 12.27 1.19
N ARG A 77 -10.27 12.93 0.19
CA ARG A 77 -11.12 12.28 -0.82
C ARG A 77 -10.47 11.03 -1.44
N HIS A 78 -9.18 11.10 -1.69
CA HIS A 78 -8.38 10.00 -2.23
C HIS A 78 -8.49 8.70 -1.43
N VAL A 79 -8.42 8.77 -0.11
CA VAL A 79 -8.49 7.59 0.76
C VAL A 79 -9.92 7.08 0.89
N ALA A 80 -10.89 7.99 0.92
CA ALA A 80 -12.29 7.66 1.20
C ALA A 80 -13.08 7.19 -0.04
N GLU A 81 -12.71 7.67 -1.23
CA GLU A 81 -13.48 7.45 -2.47
C GLU A 81 -12.63 6.78 -3.56
N ASP A 82 -11.48 7.38 -3.89
CA ASP A 82 -10.74 6.98 -5.10
C ASP A 82 -10.07 5.60 -4.95
N ILE A 83 -9.39 5.34 -3.82
CA ILE A 83 -8.77 4.02 -3.57
C ILE A 83 -9.82 2.89 -3.56
N PRO A 84 -10.95 3.00 -2.82
CA PRO A 84 -12.01 2.00 -2.91
C PRO A 84 -12.53 1.76 -4.33
N ALA A 85 -12.69 2.81 -5.14
CA ALA A 85 -13.16 2.68 -6.51
C ALA A 85 -12.18 1.89 -7.40
N GLU A 86 -10.88 2.19 -7.32
CA GLU A 86 -9.82 1.48 -8.04
C GLU A 86 -9.72 -0.01 -7.60
N VAL A 87 -9.84 -0.27 -6.30
CA VAL A 87 -9.82 -1.63 -5.75
C VAL A 87 -11.03 -2.46 -6.22
N GLU A 88 -12.22 -1.84 -6.27
CA GLU A 88 -13.46 -2.54 -6.65
C GLU A 88 -13.45 -3.02 -8.11
N GLN A 89 -12.75 -2.28 -8.99
CA GLN A 89 -12.53 -2.72 -10.38
C GLN A 89 -11.81 -4.08 -10.41
N THR A 90 -10.74 -4.22 -9.63
CA THR A 90 -9.97 -5.47 -9.60
C THR A 90 -10.73 -6.60 -8.90
N ARG A 91 -11.47 -6.28 -7.82
CA ARG A 91 -12.34 -7.25 -7.12
C ARG A 91 -13.38 -7.87 -8.06
N THR A 92 -13.99 -7.05 -8.91
CA THR A 92 -14.97 -7.52 -9.90
C THR A 92 -14.36 -8.50 -10.90
N MET A 93 -13.09 -8.28 -11.29
CA MET A 93 -12.37 -9.15 -12.21
C MET A 93 -11.88 -10.45 -11.55
N HIS A 94 -11.62 -10.43 -10.24
CA HIS A 94 -11.07 -11.56 -9.48
C HIS A 94 -11.95 -11.96 -8.28
N PRO A 95 -13.16 -12.48 -8.51
CA PRO A 95 -14.11 -12.79 -7.43
C PRO A 95 -13.63 -13.89 -6.45
N ASN A 96 -12.60 -14.65 -6.83
CA ASN A 96 -12.00 -15.70 -6.00
C ASN A 96 -10.83 -15.20 -5.13
N VAL A 97 -10.44 -13.93 -5.25
CA VAL A 97 -9.36 -13.32 -4.45
C VAL A 97 -9.99 -12.39 -3.43
N THR A 98 -9.65 -12.57 -2.16
CA THR A 98 -10.06 -11.63 -1.12
C THR A 98 -9.18 -10.39 -1.17
N ILE A 99 -9.74 -9.22 -1.45
CA ILE A 99 -9.01 -7.94 -1.43
C ILE A 99 -9.63 -7.07 -0.34
N GLU A 100 -8.85 -6.64 0.64
CA GLU A 100 -9.32 -5.84 1.79
C GLU A 100 -8.53 -4.55 1.90
N ILE A 101 -9.20 -3.44 2.22
CA ILE A 101 -8.57 -2.14 2.43
C ILE A 101 -8.40 -1.94 3.94
N ALA A 102 -7.14 -1.81 4.38
CA ALA A 102 -6.81 -1.49 5.75
C ALA A 102 -7.06 0.01 6.06
N PRO A 103 -7.18 0.41 7.34
CA PRO A 103 -7.13 1.82 7.71
C PRO A 103 -5.87 2.49 7.17
N TYR A 104 -5.98 3.76 6.80
CA TYR A 104 -4.82 4.53 6.34
C TYR A 104 -3.82 4.76 7.49
N LEU A 105 -2.55 4.95 7.13
CA LEU A 105 -1.45 5.03 8.08
C LEU A 105 -1.66 6.09 9.18
N GLY A 106 -2.23 7.25 8.83
CA GLY A 106 -2.51 8.34 9.78
C GLY A 106 -3.43 7.97 10.95
N THR A 107 -4.31 6.98 10.79
CA THR A 107 -5.19 6.47 11.86
C THR A 107 -4.61 5.27 12.62
N SER A 108 -3.37 4.88 12.34
CA SER A 108 -2.72 3.78 13.02
C SER A 108 -2.49 4.09 14.50
N GLU A 109 -2.81 3.14 15.38
CA GLU A 109 -2.49 3.24 16.82
C GLU A 109 -0.97 3.34 17.08
N ALA A 110 -0.14 2.89 16.14
CA ALA A 110 1.32 3.01 16.23
C ALA A 110 1.83 4.42 15.91
N MET A 111 1.01 5.28 15.29
CA MET A 111 1.42 6.60 14.81
C MET A 111 1.97 7.51 15.92
N PRO A 112 1.33 7.64 17.11
CA PRO A 112 1.88 8.47 18.18
C PRO A 112 3.28 8.03 18.62
N GLY A 113 3.52 6.71 18.74
CA GLY A 113 4.83 6.17 19.09
C GLY A 113 5.90 6.49 18.05
N LEU A 114 5.57 6.28 16.76
CA LEU A 114 6.45 6.59 15.65
C LEU A 114 6.81 8.08 15.60
N LEU A 115 5.85 8.97 15.83
CA LEU A 115 6.07 10.42 15.87
C LEU A 115 7.03 10.81 17.01
N LEU A 116 6.85 10.23 18.21
CA LEU A 116 7.72 10.49 19.35
C LEU A 116 9.14 9.96 19.15
N GLU A 117 9.29 8.75 18.59
CA GLU A 117 10.59 8.16 18.28
C GLU A 117 11.34 8.98 17.22
N THR A 118 10.64 9.38 16.17
CA THR A 118 11.22 10.21 15.10
C THR A 118 11.66 11.58 15.62
N ALA A 119 10.85 12.21 16.49
CA ALA A 119 11.20 13.51 17.09
C ALA A 119 12.36 13.42 18.09
N GLY A 120 12.51 12.28 18.78
CA GLY A 120 13.55 12.05 19.78
C GLY A 120 14.89 11.58 19.21
N THR A 121 14.95 11.22 17.93
CA THR A 121 16.19 10.76 17.27
C THR A 121 16.96 11.98 16.74
N PRO A 122 18.21 12.25 17.21
CA PRO A 122 19.05 13.28 16.61
C PRO A 122 19.34 12.93 15.15
N GLY A 123 19.11 13.89 14.24
CA GLY A 123 19.41 13.75 12.81
C GLY A 123 20.89 13.75 12.48
#